data_AF-A0AA92DGF8-F1
#
_entry.id   AF-A0AA92DGF8-F1
#
_cell.length_a   1.000
_cell.length_b   1.000
_cell.length_c   1.000
_cell.angle_alpha   90.00
_cell.angle_beta   90.00
_cell.angle_gamma   90.00
#
_symmetry.space_group_name_H-M   'P 1'
#
loop_
_entity.id
_entity.type
_entity.pdbx_description
1 polymer ?
#
loop_
_entity_poly.entity_id
_entity_poly.type
_entity_poly.pdbx_seq_one_letter_code
_entity_poly.pdbx_strand_id
1 'polypeptide(L)'
;MGALDALRFLDQFDTASRYMVSRPGIVRFRLYRSLSPAARFQFVNLAQWRSVEAFTDAFAQDEFKSLIKGGFDHTSQIIVAKPWHQ
;
A
#
# COMPACT_ATOMS: atom_id res chain seq x y z
N MET A 1 -2.04 -17.42 -4.73
CA MET A 1 -0.83 -16.96 -4.00
C MET A 1 -0.39 -18.09 -3.09
N GLY A 2 0.87 -18.49 -3.15
CA GLY A 2 1.40 -19.50 -2.20
C GLY A 2 1.50 -18.90 -0.79
N ALA A 3 1.52 -19.76 0.24
CA ALA A 3 1.66 -19.30 1.63
C ALA A 3 2.95 -18.49 1.87
N LEU A 4 4.04 -18.83 1.18
CA LEU A 4 5.32 -18.12 1.26
C LEU A 4 5.25 -16.71 0.63
N ASP A 5 4.51 -16.55 -0.47
CA ASP A 5 4.31 -15.23 -1.09
C ASP A 5 3.51 -14.32 -0.15
N ALA A 6 2.50 -14.87 0.54
CA ALA A 6 1.70 -14.13 1.51
C ALA A 6 2.54 -13.56 2.65
N LEU A 7 3.46 -14.37 3.19
CA LEU A 7 4.35 -13.97 4.27
C LEU A 7 5.35 -12.91 3.82
N ARG A 8 5.96 -13.09 2.64
CA ARG A 8 6.86 -12.08 2.05
C ARG A 8 6.15 -10.74 1.85
N PHE A 9 4.94 -10.77 1.30
CA PHE A 9 4.15 -9.56 1.11
C PHE A 9 3.88 -8.86 2.45
N LEU A 10 3.45 -9.60 3.48
CA LEU A 10 3.13 -9.02 4.78
C LEU A 10 4.35 -8.39 5.47
N ASP A 11 5.52 -9.01 5.36
CA ASP A 11 6.78 -8.49 5.92
C ASP A 11 7.20 -7.17 5.25
N GLN A 12 7.20 -7.15 3.92
CA GLN A 12 7.46 -5.93 3.13
C GLN A 12 6.42 -4.84 3.42
N PHE A 13 5.15 -5.22 3.50
CA PHE A 13 4.05 -4.30 3.75
C PHE A 13 4.11 -3.72 5.16
N ASP A 14 4.48 -4.48 6.18
CA ASP A 14 4.62 -3.97 7.56
C ASP A 14 5.65 -2.84 7.60
N THR A 15 6.81 -3.07 6.99
CA THR A 15 7.89 -2.07 6.90
C THR A 15 7.43 -0.80 6.18
N ALA A 16 6.82 -0.94 5.00
CA ALA A 16 6.30 0.21 4.25
C ALA A 16 5.17 0.92 5.00
N SER A 17 4.29 0.17 5.69
CA SER A 17 3.14 0.73 6.40
C SER A 17 3.57 1.66 7.53
N ARG A 18 4.60 1.29 8.31
CA ARG A 18 5.13 2.12 9.40
C ARG A 18 5.63 3.47 8.90
N TYR A 19 6.31 3.47 7.76
CA TYR A 19 6.72 4.70 7.10
C TYR A 19 5.51 5.53 6.64
N MET A 20 4.52 4.88 6.01
CA MET A 20 3.39 5.56 5.39
C MET A 20 2.44 6.18 6.42
N VAL A 21 2.18 5.50 7.53
CA VAL A 21 1.32 6.03 8.61
C VAL A 21 1.94 7.22 9.33
N SER A 22 3.25 7.44 9.21
CA SER A 22 3.92 8.58 9.81
C SER A 22 3.93 9.83 8.90
N ARG A 23 3.49 9.71 7.65
CA ARG A 23 3.57 10.83 6.69
C ARG A 23 2.43 11.84 6.90
N PRO A 24 2.70 13.14 6.76
CA PRO A 24 1.65 14.16 6.82
C PRO A 24 0.52 13.89 5.82
N GLY A 25 -0.71 14.13 6.25
CA GLY A 25 -1.89 14.03 5.38
C GLY A 25 -2.49 12.63 5.25
N ILE A 26 -1.94 11.59 5.88
CA ILE A 26 -2.65 10.31 6.01
C ILE A 26 -3.88 10.49 6.92
N VAL A 27 -5.03 9.99 6.48
CA VAL A 27 -6.30 10.03 7.23
C VAL A 27 -6.68 8.63 7.72
N ARG A 28 -6.51 7.64 6.85
CA ARG A 28 -6.82 6.24 7.15
C ARG A 28 -5.85 5.34 6.41
N PHE A 29 -5.44 4.25 7.06
CA PHE A 29 -4.60 3.25 6.43
C PHE A 29 -5.03 1.88 6.97
N ARG A 30 -5.62 1.03 6.12
CA ARG A 30 -6.07 -0.30 6.53
C ARG A 30 -5.72 -1.35 5.50
N LEU A 31 -5.22 -2.48 5.96
CA LEU A 31 -5.01 -3.68 5.16
C LEU A 31 -6.19 -4.63 5.35
N TYR A 32 -6.78 -5.07 4.25
CA TYR A 32 -7.82 -6.08 4.21
C TYR A 32 -7.26 -7.37 3.62
N ARG A 33 -7.75 -8.51 4.11
CA ARG A 33 -7.46 -9.83 3.56
C ARG A 33 -8.72 -10.41 2.95
N SER A 34 -8.61 -10.95 1.74
CA SER A 34 -9.70 -11.68 1.10
C SER A 34 -10.05 -12.94 1.90
N LEU A 35 -11.35 -13.24 1.97
CA LEU A 35 -11.85 -14.51 2.51
C LEU A 35 -11.80 -15.63 1.45
N SER A 36 -11.78 -15.27 0.17
CA SER A 36 -11.78 -16.25 -0.93
C SER A 36 -10.35 -16.54 -1.40
N PRO A 37 -9.93 -17.82 -1.42
CA PRO A 37 -8.64 -18.23 -1.96
C PRO A 37 -8.54 -18.02 -3.48
N ALA A 38 -9.67 -17.88 -4.18
CA ALA A 38 -9.74 -17.61 -5.61
C ALA A 38 -9.68 -16.12 -5.97
N ALA A 39 -9.67 -15.22 -4.98
CA ALA A 39 -9.61 -13.79 -5.25
C ALA A 39 -8.29 -13.41 -5.93
N ARG A 40 -8.38 -12.57 -6.97
CA ARG A 40 -7.23 -12.04 -7.72
C ARG A 40 -6.22 -11.36 -6.80
N PHE A 41 -6.71 -10.54 -5.88
CA PHE A 41 -5.90 -9.91 -4.84
C PHE A 41 -6.28 -10.49 -3.48
N GLN A 42 -5.29 -11.08 -2.82
CA GLN A 42 -5.47 -11.68 -1.50
C GLN A 42 -5.37 -10.65 -0.37
N PHE A 43 -4.65 -9.55 -0.62
CA PHE A 43 -4.54 -8.41 0.27
C PHE A 43 -4.85 -7.11 -0.47
N VAL A 44 -5.56 -6.20 0.19
CA VAL A 44 -5.87 -4.88 -0.35
C VAL A 44 -5.60 -3.85 0.74
N ASN A 45 -4.65 -2.95 0.51
CA ASN A 45 -4.50 -1.76 1.33
C ASN A 45 -5.41 -0.65 0.80
N LEU A 46 -6.23 -0.06 1.67
CA LEU A 46 -6.97 1.15 1.39
C LEU A 46 -6.41 2.27 2.27
N ALA A 47 -5.75 3.22 1.62
CA ALA A 47 -5.23 4.42 2.24
C ALA A 47 -6.05 5.63 1.81
N GLN A 48 -6.52 6.41 2.79
CA GLN A 48 -7.16 7.69 2.57
C GLN A 48 -6.18 8.79 2.92
N TRP A 49 -6.02 9.73 1.99
CA TRP A 49 -5.16 10.90 2.13
C TRP A 49 -6.00 12.17 2.09
N ARG A 50 -5.52 13.22 2.75
CA ARG A 50 -6.17 14.54 2.74
C ARG A 50 -6.19 15.17 1.36
N SER A 51 -5.17 14.90 0.54
CA SER A 51 -5.08 15.38 -0.83
C SER A 51 -4.17 14.48 -1.67
N VAL A 52 -4.19 14.68 -2.99
CA VAL A 52 -3.30 13.96 -3.93
C VAL A 52 -1.86 14.39 -3.72
N GLU A 53 -1.61 15.66 -3.38
CA GLU A 53 -0.28 16.22 -3.14
C GLU A 53 0.38 15.56 -1.92
N ALA A 54 -0.36 15.40 -0.81
CA ALA A 54 0.14 14.69 0.37
C ALA A 54 0.49 13.23 0.06
N PHE A 55 -0.28 12.58 -0.81
CA PHE A 55 0.05 11.24 -1.32
C PHE A 55 1.33 11.29 -2.17
N THR A 56 1.43 12.17 -3.17
CA THR A 56 2.61 12.23 -4.04
C THR A 56 3.88 12.56 -3.27
N ASP A 57 3.81 13.47 -2.29
CA ASP A 57 4.95 13.87 -1.46
C ASP A 57 5.47 12.71 -0.60
N ALA A 58 4.56 11.88 -0.06
CA ALA A 58 4.93 10.70 0.73
C ALA A 58 5.69 9.67 -0.11
N PHE A 59 5.31 9.49 -1.37
CA PHE A 59 5.92 8.55 -2.32
C PHE A 59 7.17 9.11 -3.02
N ALA A 60 7.32 10.44 -3.10
CA ALA A 60 8.44 11.07 -3.79
C ALA A 60 9.76 11.02 -2.98
N GLN A 61 9.69 10.79 -1.67
CA GLN A 61 10.86 10.74 -0.79
C GLN A 61 11.78 9.55 -1.12
N ASP A 62 13.08 9.78 -1.11
CA ASP A 62 14.08 8.73 -1.36
C ASP A 62 14.08 7.64 -0.28
N GLU A 63 13.66 7.99 0.92
CA GLU A 63 13.42 7.05 2.02
C GLU A 63 12.34 6.03 1.64
N PHE A 64 11.21 6.45 1.05
CA PHE A 64 10.20 5.52 0.53
C PHE A 64 10.72 4.70 -0.64
N LYS A 65 11.37 5.34 -1.62
CA LYS A 65 11.94 4.64 -2.79
C LYS A 65 12.93 3.55 -2.39
N SER A 66 13.68 3.77 -1.31
CA SER A 66 14.62 2.79 -0.76
C SER A 66 13.90 1.63 -0.08
N LEU A 67 12.80 1.89 0.64
CA LEU A 67 11.97 0.86 1.27
C LEU A 67 11.29 -0.05 0.24
N ILE A 68 10.94 0.49 -0.93
CA ILE A 68 10.36 -0.28 -2.04
C ILE A 68 11.40 -0.69 -3.09
N LYS A 69 12.71 -0.52 -2.85
CA LYS A 69 13.76 -0.92 -3.79
C LYS A 69 13.84 -2.44 -3.81
N GLY A 70 13.32 -3.05 -4.88
CA GLY A 70 12.99 -4.49 -4.94
C GLY A 70 11.49 -4.77 -5.13
N GLY A 71 10.68 -3.71 -5.06
CA GLY A 71 9.24 -3.67 -5.30
C GLY A 71 8.39 -4.16 -4.12
N PHE A 72 7.16 -3.65 -4.05
CA PHE A 72 6.09 -4.61 -3.90
C PHE A 72 6.21 -5.55 -5.10
N ASP A 73 6.30 -6.84 -4.84
CA ASP A 73 6.44 -7.89 -5.86
C ASP A 73 5.53 -7.63 -7.09
N HIS A 74 5.86 -8.15 -8.27
CA HIS A 74 5.08 -8.05 -9.52
C HIS A 74 3.61 -8.52 -9.39
N THR A 75 3.26 -9.08 -8.24
CA THR A 75 1.92 -9.45 -7.78
C THR A 75 1.10 -8.30 -7.19
N SER A 76 1.66 -7.10 -7.02
CA SER A 76 1.01 -5.94 -6.41
C SER A 76 0.68 -4.83 -7.42
N GLN A 77 -0.40 -4.10 -7.16
CA GLN A 77 -0.83 -2.97 -7.98
C GLN A 77 -1.27 -1.81 -7.08
N ILE A 78 -0.96 -0.57 -7.49
CA ILE A 78 -1.42 0.65 -6.82
C ILE A 78 -2.40 1.37 -7.75
N ILE A 79 -3.58 1.70 -7.22
CA ILE A 79 -4.61 2.45 -7.93
C ILE A 79 -4.95 3.68 -7.11
N VAL A 80 -4.86 4.87 -7.73
CA VAL A 80 -5.30 6.13 -7.11
C VAL A 80 -6.71 6.43 -7.60
N ALA A 81 -7.69 6.29 -6.72
CA ALA A 81 -9.07 6.68 -6.99
C ALA A 81 -9.32 8.10 -6.49
N LYS A 82 -9.87 8.97 -7.34
CA LYS A 82 -10.48 10.22 -6.90
C LYS A 82 -11.87 9.90 -6.34
N PRO A 83 -12.30 10.51 -5.22
CA PRO A 83 -13.67 10.34 -4.77
C PRO A 83 -14.63 10.80 -5.88
N TRP A 84 -15.67 10.01 -6.12
CA TRP A 84 -16.76 10.42 -6.99
C TRP A 84 -17.44 11.62 -6.34
N HIS A 85 -17.74 12.64 -7.13
CA HIS A 85 -18.14 14.01 -6.75
C HIS A 85 -16.96 14.95 -6.41
N GLN A 86 -16.40 15.56 -7.46
CA GLN A 86 -15.87 16.92 -7.46
C GLN A 86 -16.73 17.75 -8.41
#